data_AF-A0A436VUR1-F1
#
_entry.id   AF-A0A436VUR1-F1
#
_cell.length_a   1.000
_cell.length_b   1.000
_cell.length_c   1.000
_cell.angle_alpha   90.00
_cell.angle_beta   90.00
_cell.angle_gamma   90.00
#
_symmetry.space_group_name_H-M   'P 1'
#
loop_
_entity.id
_entity.type
_entity.pdbx_description
1 polymer ?
#
loop_
_entity_poly.entity_id
_entity_poly.type
_entity_poly.pdbx_seq_one_letter_code
_entity_poly.pdbx_strand_id
1 'polypeptide(L)'
;QGYLAMLLMALAGAAAGAAVALVPATLRVKFKVDDVVSSLLLNSVIYYALMALIEGPWKDSFSGYPISPPVEDSANFPVLIEGTRLHLGVVAALIAAPLCWFLIARMTLGFRIRVTGENPEAARYSGINVQRVLISTALLSGALAGLAGVGEVGGVHFQVMSDISPGYGYSGIVVAMLARLNPLGVVPAALFLAAVMTGAEAMSRATGVPAFLSDVIQGTALLAMLVALLFTAYRIRRVAK
;
A
#
# COMPACT_ATOMS: atom_id res chain seq x y z
N GLN A 1 8.11 -0.95 28.70
CA GLN A 1 9.19 -1.10 27.69
C GLN A 1 8.63 -1.44 26.30
N GLY A 2 7.45 -2.06 26.18
CA GLY A 2 6.84 -2.40 24.87
C GLY A 2 6.48 -1.22 23.95
N TYR A 3 5.98 -0.10 24.46
CA TYR A 3 5.65 1.05 23.59
C TYR A 3 6.85 1.61 22.79
N LEU A 4 8.07 1.52 23.35
CA LEU A 4 9.28 1.93 22.66
C LEU A 4 9.64 0.95 21.53
N ALA A 5 9.49 -0.36 21.77
CA ALA A 5 9.71 -1.39 20.77
C ALA A 5 8.73 -1.23 19.59
N MET A 6 7.45 -0.98 19.86
CA MET A 6 6.43 -0.71 18.84
C MET A 6 6.77 0.53 18.00
N LEU A 7 7.20 1.62 18.66
CA LEU A 7 7.58 2.86 17.98
C LEU A 7 8.83 2.65 17.10
N LEU A 8 9.84 1.94 17.62
CA LEU A 8 11.05 1.60 16.87
C LEU A 8 10.73 0.70 15.68
N MET A 9 9.85 -0.29 15.85
CA MET A 9 9.38 -1.16 14.76
C MET A 9 8.67 -0.35 13.68
N ALA A 10 7.78 0.56 14.06
CA ALA A 10 7.09 1.46 13.12
C ALA A 10 8.07 2.38 12.37
N LEU A 11 9.03 2.99 13.07
CA LEU A 11 10.04 3.85 12.46
C LEU A 11 10.99 3.07 11.55
N ALA A 12 11.42 1.88 11.96
CA ALA A 12 12.27 1.00 11.16
C ALA A 12 11.55 0.54 9.90
N GLY A 13 10.28 0.14 9.99
CA GLY A 13 9.48 -0.24 8.82
C GLY A 13 9.20 0.92 7.89
N ALA A 14 8.91 2.11 8.42
CA ALA A 14 8.78 3.34 7.62
C ALA A 14 10.09 3.66 6.89
N ALA A 15 11.23 3.59 7.57
CA ALA A 15 12.54 3.83 6.99
C ALA A 15 12.90 2.78 5.93
N ALA A 16 12.63 1.50 6.19
CA ALA A 16 12.86 0.42 5.24
C ALA A 16 11.99 0.58 3.99
N GLY A 17 10.70 0.86 4.15
CA GLY A 17 9.79 1.12 3.03
C GLY A 17 10.21 2.34 2.20
N ALA A 18 10.66 3.41 2.86
CA ALA A 18 11.22 4.57 2.18
C ALA A 18 12.52 4.24 1.44
N ALA A 19 13.41 3.44 2.04
CA ALA A 19 14.67 3.02 1.41
C ALA A 19 14.43 2.16 0.16
N VAL A 20 13.46 1.24 0.21
CA VAL A 20 13.07 0.43 -0.95
C VAL A 20 12.49 1.33 -2.05
N ALA A 21 11.59 2.27 -1.72
CA ALA A 21 11.02 3.20 -2.68
C ALA A 21 12.03 4.20 -3.27
N LEU A 22 13.14 4.46 -2.56
CA LEU A 22 14.22 5.31 -3.06
C LEU A 22 14.95 4.70 -4.26
N VAL A 23 15.05 3.37 -4.34
CA VAL A 23 15.73 2.67 -5.44
C VAL A 23 15.07 2.99 -6.80
N PRO A 24 13.78 2.69 -7.05
CA PRO A 24 13.16 2.98 -8.34
C PRO A 24 13.05 4.50 -8.58
N ALA A 25 12.80 5.29 -7.54
CA ALA A 25 12.74 6.75 -7.65
C ALA A 25 14.06 7.37 -8.12
N THR A 26 15.20 6.90 -7.60
CA THR A 26 16.53 7.37 -8.03
C THR A 26 16.88 6.88 -9.42
N LEU A 27 16.50 5.65 -9.77
CA LEU A 27 16.67 5.11 -11.11
C LEU A 27 15.92 5.93 -12.16
N ARG A 28 14.67 6.28 -11.88
CA ARG A 28 13.87 7.19 -12.73
C ARG A 28 14.52 8.56 -12.86
N VAL A 29 14.91 9.18 -11.74
CA VAL A 29 15.40 10.56 -11.74
C VAL A 29 16.76 10.72 -12.41
N LYS A 30 17.67 9.76 -12.20
CA LYS A 30 19.05 9.82 -12.73
C LYS A 30 19.18 9.18 -14.10
N PHE A 31 18.57 8.01 -14.30
CA PHE A 31 18.78 7.18 -15.49
C PHE A 31 17.58 7.19 -16.45
N LYS A 32 16.49 7.92 -16.12
CA LYS A 32 15.26 8.00 -16.93
C LYS A 32 14.67 6.63 -17.27
N VAL A 33 14.88 5.66 -16.39
CA VAL A 33 14.30 4.32 -16.49
C VAL A 33 12.79 4.39 -16.22
N ASP A 34 12.03 3.51 -16.86
CA ASP A 34 10.62 3.35 -16.59
C ASP A 34 10.38 2.94 -15.13
N ASP A 35 9.60 3.75 -14.41
CA ASP A 35 9.34 3.58 -12.98
C ASP A 35 8.44 2.36 -12.70
N VAL A 36 7.54 2.05 -13.63
CA VAL A 36 6.61 0.93 -13.50
C VAL A 36 7.39 -0.38 -13.62
N VAL A 37 8.25 -0.52 -14.63
CA VAL A 37 9.07 -1.72 -14.82
C VAL A 37 10.06 -1.89 -13.66
N SER A 38 10.76 -0.82 -13.27
CA SER A 38 11.78 -0.93 -12.20
C SER A 38 11.16 -1.25 -10.84
N SER A 39 10.01 -0.66 -10.48
CA SER A 39 9.30 -1.00 -9.25
C SER A 39 8.72 -2.41 -9.29
N LEU A 40 8.17 -2.86 -10.43
CA LEU A 40 7.64 -4.21 -10.58
C LEU A 40 8.73 -5.27 -10.44
N LEU A 41 9.89 -5.06 -11.06
CA LEU A 41 11.04 -5.95 -10.92
C LEU A 41 11.58 -5.96 -9.48
N LEU A 42 11.60 -4.80 -8.82
CA LEU A 42 12.05 -4.68 -7.43
C LEU A 42 11.15 -5.45 -6.48
N ASN A 43 9.83 -5.49 -6.71
CA ASN A 43 8.91 -6.30 -5.91
C ASN A 43 9.36 -7.77 -5.87
N SER A 44 9.72 -8.34 -7.02
CA SER A 44 10.22 -9.72 -7.10
C SER A 44 11.55 -9.90 -6.37
N VAL A 45 12.47 -8.95 -6.51
CA VAL A 45 13.75 -8.99 -5.78
C VAL A 45 13.52 -9.01 -4.28
N ILE A 46 12.65 -8.14 -3.76
CA ILE A 46 12.30 -8.08 -2.34
C ILE A 46 11.60 -9.37 -1.88
N TYR A 47 10.67 -9.89 -2.69
CA TYR A 47 9.99 -11.14 -2.37
C TYR A 47 10.97 -12.31 -2.24
N TYR A 48 11.86 -12.52 -3.21
CA TYR A 48 12.84 -13.60 -3.15
C TYR A 48 13.90 -13.38 -2.08
N ALA A 49 14.31 -12.12 -1.82
CA ALA A 49 15.18 -11.81 -0.69
C ALA A 49 14.52 -12.19 0.64
N LEU A 50 13.23 -11.85 0.81
CA LEU A 50 12.46 -12.22 2.00
C LEU A 50 12.35 -13.74 2.14
N MET A 51 12.04 -14.46 1.05
CA MET A 51 12.02 -15.93 1.05
C MET A 51 13.37 -16.51 1.48
N ALA A 52 14.48 -16.01 0.91
CA ALA A 52 15.82 -16.47 1.28
C ALA A 52 16.16 -16.21 2.76
N LEU A 53 15.63 -15.12 3.35
CA LEU A 53 15.78 -14.83 4.76
C LEU A 53 14.98 -15.79 5.63
N ILE A 54 13.69 -15.99 5.30
CA ILE A 54 12.77 -16.85 6.05
C ILE A 54 13.14 -18.33 5.95
N GLU A 55 13.65 -18.79 4.81
CA GLU A 55 14.12 -20.16 4.62
C GLU A 55 15.54 -20.38 5.19
N GLY A 56 16.31 -19.31 5.39
CA GLY A 56 17.68 -19.33 5.86
C GLY A 56 17.83 -18.75 7.28
N PRO A 57 18.49 -17.59 7.48
CA PRO A 57 18.87 -17.09 8.81
C PRO A 57 17.71 -16.80 9.76
N TRP A 58 16.52 -16.47 9.23
CA TRP A 58 15.34 -16.12 10.02
C TRP A 58 14.41 -17.31 10.21
N LYS A 59 14.79 -18.50 9.76
CA LYS A 59 13.98 -19.69 9.93
C LYS A 59 13.86 -20.05 11.41
N ASP A 60 12.63 -20.20 11.90
CA ASP A 60 12.42 -20.78 13.21
C ASP A 60 12.94 -22.23 13.23
N SER A 61 13.79 -22.54 14.21
CA SER A 61 14.40 -23.87 14.37
C SER A 61 13.39 -24.93 14.80
N PHE A 62 12.23 -24.52 15.33
CA PHE A 62 11.20 -25.43 15.85
C PHE A 62 10.12 -25.79 14.84
N SER A 63 9.84 -24.92 13.87
CA SER A 63 8.83 -25.16 12.85
C SER A 63 9.49 -25.67 11.57
N GLY A 64 8.99 -26.78 11.02
CA GLY A 64 9.40 -27.26 9.69
C GLY A 64 8.95 -26.35 8.53
N TYR A 65 8.26 -25.25 8.83
CA TYR A 65 7.69 -24.29 7.88
C TYR A 65 8.58 -23.05 7.72
N PRO A 66 8.53 -22.37 6.56
CA PRO A 66 9.23 -21.11 6.33
C PRO A 66 8.49 -19.98 7.06
N ILE A 67 8.67 -19.90 8.37
CA ILE A 67 8.17 -18.82 9.23
C ILE A 67 9.29 -18.30 10.12
N SER A 68 9.25 -17.01 10.42
CA SER A 68 10.15 -16.43 11.42
C SER A 68 9.73 -16.80 12.83
N PRO A 69 10.66 -16.72 13.81
CA PRO A 69 10.28 -16.67 15.22
C PRO A 69 9.19 -15.61 15.45
N PRO A 70 8.29 -15.84 16.42
CA PRO A 70 7.27 -14.88 16.78
C PRO A 70 7.93 -13.56 17.21
N VAL A 71 7.32 -12.45 16.79
CA VAL A 71 7.65 -11.11 17.25
C VAL A 71 7.48 -11.07 18.76
N GLU A 72 8.45 -10.46 19.46
CA GLU A 72 8.42 -10.37 20.91
C GLU A 72 7.10 -9.73 21.39
N ASP A 73 6.48 -10.28 22.44
CA ASP A 73 5.18 -9.82 22.96
C ASP A 73 5.14 -8.31 23.26
N SER A 74 6.31 -7.73 23.55
CA SER A 74 6.48 -6.30 23.81
C SER A 74 6.30 -5.42 22.55
N ALA A 75 6.48 -5.97 21.35
CA ALA A 75 6.34 -5.28 20.07
C ALA A 75 5.00 -5.56 19.35
N ASN A 76 4.17 -6.45 19.90
CA ASN A 76 2.84 -6.77 19.36
C ASN A 76 1.88 -5.58 19.52
N PHE A 77 1.24 -5.15 18.43
CA PHE A 77 0.23 -4.10 18.52
C PHE A 77 -0.96 -4.59 19.35
N PRO A 78 -1.42 -3.80 20.34
CA PRO A 78 -2.56 -4.18 21.14
C PRO A 78 -3.80 -4.27 20.25
N VAL A 79 -4.53 -5.37 20.40
CA VAL A 79 -5.86 -5.55 19.81
C VAL A 79 -6.83 -4.63 20.56
N LEU A 80 -7.55 -3.79 19.82
CA LEU A 80 -8.45 -2.77 20.38
C LEU A 80 -9.79 -3.35 20.85
N ILE A 81 -10.26 -4.43 20.21
CA ILE A 81 -11.50 -5.12 20.56
C ILE A 81 -11.19 -6.62 20.66
N GLU A 82 -11.29 -7.17 21.86
CA GLU A 82 -11.09 -8.59 22.12
C GLU A 82 -12.00 -9.45 21.21
N GLY A 83 -11.43 -10.49 20.60
CA GLY A 83 -12.14 -11.35 19.65
C GLY A 83 -12.19 -10.83 18.20
N THR A 84 -11.62 -9.65 17.92
CA THR A 84 -11.49 -9.12 16.55
C THR A 84 -10.03 -9.02 16.12
N ARG A 85 -9.79 -8.92 14.81
CA ARG A 85 -8.47 -8.59 14.24
C ARG A 85 -8.20 -7.08 14.22
N LEU A 86 -8.92 -6.28 15.02
CA LEU A 86 -8.80 -4.82 15.00
C LEU A 86 -7.62 -4.39 15.87
N HIS A 87 -6.51 -4.03 15.23
CA HIS A 87 -5.27 -3.61 15.88
C HIS A 87 -5.05 -2.09 15.77
N LEU A 88 -4.09 -1.59 16.55
CA LEU A 88 -3.73 -0.16 16.60
C LEU A 88 -3.34 0.43 15.22
N GLY A 89 -2.91 -0.42 14.28
CA GLY A 89 -2.63 -0.03 12.89
C GLY A 89 -3.83 0.54 12.14
N VAL A 90 -5.07 0.13 12.47
CA VAL A 90 -6.29 0.72 11.89
C VAL A 90 -6.44 2.18 12.31
N VAL A 91 -6.15 2.48 13.58
CA VAL A 91 -6.16 3.86 14.09
C VAL A 91 -5.07 4.69 13.41
N ALA A 92 -3.87 4.12 13.23
CA ALA A 92 -2.79 4.77 12.50
C ALA A 92 -3.19 5.08 11.04
N ALA A 93 -3.89 4.17 10.35
CA ALA A 93 -4.40 4.38 9.00
C ALA A 93 -5.47 5.48 8.94
N LEU A 94 -6.40 5.51 9.90
CA LEU A 94 -7.41 6.55 10.02
C LEU A 94 -6.84 7.93 10.33
N ILE A 95 -5.67 8.01 10.98
CA ILE A 95 -4.94 9.25 11.19
C ILE A 95 -4.11 9.62 9.95
N ALA A 96 -3.51 8.63 9.27
CA ALA A 96 -2.71 8.86 8.07
C ALA A 96 -3.53 9.44 6.91
N ALA A 97 -4.77 9.00 6.71
CA ALA A 97 -5.64 9.51 5.65
C ALA A 97 -5.87 11.04 5.71
N PRO A 98 -6.32 11.65 6.83
CA PRO A 98 -6.46 13.09 6.96
C PRO A 98 -5.12 13.83 6.96
N LEU A 99 -4.03 13.23 7.46
CA LEU A 99 -2.69 13.82 7.34
C LEU A 99 -2.24 13.92 5.88
N CYS A 100 -2.43 12.87 5.10
CA CYS A 100 -2.17 12.87 3.66
C CYS A 100 -3.08 13.87 2.93
N TRP A 101 -4.36 13.94 3.30
CA TRP A 101 -5.26 14.96 2.77
C TRP A 101 -4.78 16.37 3.07
N PHE A 102 -4.37 16.66 4.31
CA PHE A 102 -3.86 17.96 4.70
C PHE A 102 -2.56 18.31 3.98
N LEU A 103 -1.62 17.35 3.88
CA LEU A 103 -0.37 17.51 3.16
C LEU A 103 -0.60 17.82 1.68
N ILE A 104 -1.50 17.09 1.03
CA ILE A 104 -1.83 17.32 -0.37
C ILE A 104 -2.59 18.65 -0.51
N ALA A 105 -3.69 18.85 0.22
CA ALA A 105 -4.60 19.98 0.01
C ALA A 105 -4.05 21.33 0.49
N ARG A 106 -3.29 21.35 1.60
CA ARG A 106 -2.93 22.60 2.31
C ARG A 106 -1.44 22.92 2.31
N MET A 107 -0.54 21.96 2.09
CA MET A 107 0.90 22.24 2.10
C MET A 107 1.48 22.59 0.73
N THR A 108 2.59 23.33 0.74
CA THR A 108 3.34 23.70 -0.47
C THR A 108 3.90 22.48 -1.21
N LEU A 109 4.27 21.43 -0.48
CA LEU A 109 4.69 20.16 -1.05
C LEU A 109 3.56 19.51 -1.87
N GLY A 110 2.33 19.50 -1.34
CA GLY A 110 1.14 19.02 -2.06
C GLY A 110 0.84 19.80 -3.34
N PHE A 111 1.02 21.12 -3.31
CA PHE A 111 0.93 21.95 -4.53
C PHE A 111 1.97 21.54 -5.57
N ARG A 112 3.24 21.38 -5.16
CA ARG A 112 4.31 20.96 -6.07
C ARG A 112 4.07 19.56 -6.66
N ILE A 113 3.54 18.62 -5.86
CA ILE A 113 3.16 17.28 -6.34
C ILE A 113 2.11 17.39 -7.44
N ARG A 114 1.02 18.14 -7.22
CA ARG A 114 -0.04 18.28 -8.22
C ARG A 114 0.46 18.91 -9.52
N VAL A 115 1.17 20.03 -9.43
CA VAL A 115 1.69 20.73 -10.62
C VAL A 115 2.67 19.83 -11.40
N THR A 116 3.53 19.10 -10.69
CA THR A 116 4.48 18.17 -11.31
C THR A 116 3.77 16.97 -11.96
N GLY A 117 2.66 16.50 -11.36
CA GLY A 117 1.86 15.39 -11.89
C GLY A 117 1.04 15.78 -13.14
N GLU A 118 0.55 17.01 -13.21
CA GLU A 118 -0.20 17.54 -14.36
C GLU A 118 0.72 17.83 -15.55
N ASN A 119 1.81 18.57 -15.33
CA ASN A 119 2.78 18.87 -16.38
C ASN A 119 4.19 19.10 -15.80
N PRO A 120 5.10 18.12 -15.94
CA PRO A 120 6.45 18.23 -15.39
C PRO A 120 7.29 19.30 -16.09
N GLU A 121 7.05 19.60 -17.37
CA GLU A 121 7.77 20.67 -18.07
C GLU A 121 7.31 22.05 -17.58
N ALA A 122 6.00 22.29 -17.43
CA ALA A 122 5.48 23.52 -16.84
C ALA A 122 5.93 23.72 -15.38
N ALA A 123 6.04 22.63 -14.62
CA ALA A 123 6.60 22.67 -13.27
C ALA A 123 8.07 23.14 -13.27
N ARG A 124 8.89 22.70 -14.23
CA ARG A 124 10.28 23.16 -14.36
C ARG A 124 10.36 24.65 -14.71
N TYR A 125 9.52 25.11 -15.64
CA TYR A 125 9.47 26.53 -16.01
C TYR A 125 9.05 27.44 -14.85
N SER A 126 8.23 26.96 -13.92
CA SER A 126 7.86 27.68 -12.70
C SER A 126 8.89 27.59 -11.55
N GLY A 127 10.07 27.01 -11.80
CA GLY A 127 11.16 26.89 -10.83
C GLY A 127 11.02 25.73 -9.85
N ILE A 128 10.07 24.80 -10.08
CA ILE A 128 9.91 23.61 -9.24
C ILE A 128 10.98 22.57 -9.61
N ASN A 129 11.74 22.13 -8.62
CA ASN A 129 12.66 21.01 -8.80
C ASN A 129 11.87 19.68 -8.84
N VAL A 130 11.47 19.28 -10.05
CA VAL A 130 10.70 18.05 -10.32
C VAL A 130 11.39 16.79 -9.77
N GLN A 131 12.73 16.72 -9.85
CA GLN A 131 13.49 15.58 -9.34
C GLN A 131 13.33 15.42 -7.83
N ARG A 132 13.44 16.53 -7.09
CA ARG A 132 13.27 16.53 -5.64
C ARG A 132 11.83 16.18 -5.25
N VAL A 133 10.84 16.68 -5.99
CA VAL A 133 9.41 16.36 -5.76
C VAL A 133 9.16 14.86 -5.96
N LEU A 134 9.66 14.27 -7.04
CA LEU A 134 9.55 12.83 -7.31
C LEU A 134 10.15 11.99 -6.17
N ILE A 135 11.39 12.28 -5.77
CA ILE A 135 12.06 11.54 -4.68
C ILE A 135 11.31 11.72 -3.36
N SER A 136 10.91 12.94 -2.99
CA SER A 136 10.19 13.17 -1.73
C SER A 136 8.84 12.45 -1.70
N THR A 137 8.15 12.40 -2.84
CA THR A 137 6.85 11.74 -2.93
C THR A 137 7.01 10.23 -2.83
N ALA A 138 8.01 9.66 -3.52
CA ALA A 138 8.32 8.24 -3.44
C ALA A 138 8.72 7.81 -2.02
N LEU A 139 9.55 8.60 -1.33
CA LEU A 139 9.95 8.35 0.05
C LEU A 139 8.75 8.36 1.01
N LEU A 140 7.85 9.35 0.87
CA LEU A 140 6.64 9.44 1.70
C LEU A 140 5.69 8.26 1.44
N SER A 141 5.46 7.91 0.18
CA SER A 141 4.63 6.75 -0.18
C SER A 141 5.24 5.43 0.31
N GLY A 142 6.56 5.26 0.17
CA GLY A 142 7.29 4.10 0.68
C GLY A 142 7.24 3.99 2.20
N ALA A 143 7.36 5.12 2.91
CA ALA A 143 7.23 5.15 4.36
C ALA A 143 5.83 4.72 4.83
N LEU A 144 4.78 5.21 4.18
CA LEU A 144 3.39 4.81 4.47
C LEU A 144 3.14 3.32 4.16
N ALA A 145 3.68 2.81 3.05
CA ALA A 145 3.61 1.40 2.70
C ALA A 145 4.36 0.51 3.72
N GLY A 146 5.54 0.96 4.18
CA GLY A 146 6.29 0.29 5.23
C GLY A 146 5.53 0.26 6.56
N LEU A 147 4.88 1.36 6.94
CA LEU A 147 4.00 1.41 8.13
C LEU A 147 2.81 0.45 8.02
N ALA A 148 2.22 0.31 6.82
CA ALA A 148 1.15 -0.65 6.59
C ALA A 148 1.65 -2.10 6.78
N GLY A 149 2.82 -2.44 6.24
CA GLY A 149 3.44 -3.77 6.43
C GLY A 149 3.77 -4.07 7.90
N VAL A 150 4.26 -3.08 8.65
CA VAL A 150 4.47 -3.22 10.10
C VAL A 150 3.15 -3.48 10.83
N GLY A 151 2.06 -2.83 10.41
CA GLY A 151 0.72 -3.08 10.95
C GLY A 151 0.24 -4.53 10.75
N GLU A 152 0.52 -5.10 9.59
CA GLU A 152 0.14 -6.49 9.25
C GLU A 152 0.94 -7.51 10.07
N VAL A 153 2.26 -7.35 10.11
CA VAL A 153 3.16 -8.24 10.86
C VAL A 153 2.94 -8.11 12.36
N GLY A 154 2.95 -6.88 12.88
CA GLY A 154 2.87 -6.63 14.32
C GLY A 154 1.46 -6.71 14.91
N GLY A 155 0.41 -6.69 14.08
CA GLY A 155 -0.98 -6.63 14.56
C GLY A 155 -1.85 -7.85 14.23
N VAL A 156 -1.50 -8.62 13.19
CA VAL A 156 -2.32 -9.75 12.73
C VAL A 156 -1.55 -11.06 12.81
N HIS A 157 -0.39 -11.11 12.16
CA HIS A 157 0.34 -12.36 12.01
C HIS A 157 1.29 -12.66 13.17
N PHE A 158 1.82 -11.63 13.83
CA PHE A 158 2.84 -11.69 14.89
C PHE A 158 4.12 -12.46 14.50
N GLN A 159 4.28 -12.75 13.22
CA GLN A 159 5.40 -13.47 12.63
C GLN A 159 5.50 -13.13 11.15
N VAL A 160 6.69 -13.30 10.59
CA VAL A 160 6.94 -13.11 9.17
C VAL A 160 6.78 -14.46 8.48
N MET A 161 5.84 -14.52 7.52
CA MET A 161 5.53 -15.71 6.72
C MET A 161 5.50 -15.38 5.23
N SER A 162 5.42 -16.39 4.36
CA SER A 162 5.46 -16.19 2.92
C SER A 162 4.26 -15.40 2.34
N ASP A 163 3.10 -15.51 2.98
CA ASP A 163 1.85 -14.87 2.53
C ASP A 163 1.44 -13.65 3.38
N ILE A 164 2.40 -12.83 3.87
CA ILE A 164 2.09 -11.58 4.60
C ILE A 164 1.29 -10.59 3.73
N SER A 165 1.50 -10.59 2.42
CA SER A 165 0.77 -9.73 1.49
C SER A 165 0.29 -10.54 0.29
N PRO A 166 -0.94 -11.09 0.34
CA PRO A 166 -1.55 -11.83 -0.76
C PRO A 166 -1.84 -11.00 -2.02
N GLY A 167 -1.44 -9.71 -2.02
CA GLY A 167 -1.73 -8.77 -3.11
C GLY A 167 -2.24 -7.41 -2.64
N TYR A 168 -2.12 -7.06 -1.35
CA TYR A 168 -2.64 -5.80 -0.80
C TYR A 168 -2.16 -4.55 -1.54
N GLY A 169 -0.94 -4.56 -2.09
CA GLY A 169 -0.44 -3.49 -2.96
C GLY A 169 -1.29 -3.28 -4.22
N TYR A 170 -1.74 -4.36 -4.87
CA TYR A 170 -2.60 -4.30 -6.06
C TYR A 170 -4.04 -3.91 -5.69
N SER A 171 -4.58 -4.46 -4.60
CA SER A 171 -5.88 -4.03 -4.06
C SER A 171 -5.86 -2.54 -3.70
N GLY A 172 -4.74 -2.01 -3.20
CA GLY A 172 -4.53 -0.60 -2.94
C GLY A 172 -4.70 0.29 -4.19
N ILE A 173 -4.31 -0.19 -5.37
CA ILE A 173 -4.54 0.52 -6.65
C ILE A 173 -6.04 0.64 -6.91
N VAL A 174 -6.80 -0.43 -6.71
CA VAL A 174 -8.26 -0.45 -6.87
C VAL A 174 -8.92 0.54 -5.91
N VAL A 175 -8.51 0.53 -4.64
CA VAL A 175 -9.02 1.48 -3.63
C VAL A 175 -8.71 2.93 -4.03
N ALA A 176 -7.48 3.22 -4.47
CA ALA A 176 -7.08 4.57 -4.86
C ALA A 176 -7.88 5.09 -6.07
N MET A 177 -8.14 4.20 -7.04
CA MET A 177 -8.99 4.52 -8.19
C MET A 177 -10.44 4.77 -7.75
N LEU A 178 -11.02 3.91 -6.89
CA LEU A 178 -12.39 4.05 -6.38
C LEU A 178 -12.57 5.37 -5.64
N ALA A 179 -11.55 5.76 -4.88
CA ALA A 179 -11.47 7.02 -4.18
C ALA A 179 -11.22 8.25 -5.09
N ARG A 180 -11.05 8.06 -6.41
CA ARG A 180 -10.68 9.09 -7.38
C ARG A 180 -9.43 9.89 -6.95
N LEU A 181 -8.44 9.20 -6.41
CA LEU A 181 -7.20 9.79 -5.87
C LEU A 181 -7.42 10.81 -4.72
N ASN A 182 -8.60 10.84 -4.10
CA ASN A 182 -8.85 11.66 -2.93
C ASN A 182 -8.45 10.91 -1.65
N PRO A 183 -7.50 11.40 -0.84
CA PRO A 183 -7.03 10.69 0.36
C PRO A 183 -8.13 10.39 1.39
N LEU A 184 -9.16 11.25 1.51
CA LEU A 184 -10.28 10.99 2.40
C LEU A 184 -11.25 9.94 1.83
N GLY A 185 -11.36 9.85 0.50
CA GLY A 185 -12.17 8.85 -0.18
C GLY A 185 -11.61 7.43 -0.07
N VAL A 186 -10.32 7.29 0.28
CA VAL A 186 -9.65 6.00 0.47
C VAL A 186 -10.27 5.23 1.63
N VAL A 187 -10.68 5.90 2.72
CA VAL A 187 -11.25 5.23 3.90
C VAL A 187 -12.53 4.45 3.57
N PRO A 188 -13.60 5.05 3.03
CA PRO A 188 -14.80 4.30 2.67
C PRO A 188 -14.58 3.29 1.54
N ALA A 189 -13.69 3.59 0.58
CA ALA A 189 -13.36 2.65 -0.50
C ALA A 189 -12.62 1.40 0.02
N ALA A 190 -11.69 1.57 0.97
CA ALA A 190 -10.97 0.49 1.61
C ALA A 190 -11.91 -0.38 2.46
N LEU A 191 -12.82 0.24 3.22
CA LEU A 191 -13.83 -0.48 4.00
C LEU A 191 -14.75 -1.32 3.12
N PHE A 192 -15.21 -0.77 2.00
CA PHE A 192 -16.01 -1.50 1.03
C PHE A 192 -15.25 -2.72 0.48
N LEU A 193 -14.00 -2.53 0.03
CA LEU A 193 -13.20 -3.61 -0.52
C LEU A 193 -12.87 -4.68 0.53
N ALA A 194 -12.53 -4.27 1.76
CA ALA A 194 -12.27 -5.17 2.86
C ALA A 194 -13.50 -6.03 3.21
N ALA A 195 -14.70 -5.45 3.19
CA ALA A 195 -15.94 -6.19 3.40
C ALA A 195 -16.17 -7.25 2.30
N VAL A 196 -15.88 -6.92 1.03
CA VAL A 196 -15.95 -7.86 -0.08
C VAL A 196 -14.92 -8.99 0.06
N MET A 197 -13.67 -8.67 0.41
CA MET A 197 -12.60 -9.65 0.58
C MET A 197 -12.88 -10.61 1.73
N THR A 198 -13.15 -10.07 2.93
CA THR A 198 -13.45 -10.87 4.11
C THR A 198 -14.75 -11.68 3.95
N GLY A 199 -15.76 -11.13 3.27
CA GLY A 199 -16.99 -11.84 2.93
C GLY A 199 -16.74 -13.00 1.96
N ALA A 200 -15.92 -12.80 0.94
CA ALA A 200 -15.55 -13.86 -0.01
C ALA A 200 -14.75 -14.98 0.67
N GLU A 201 -13.82 -14.65 1.56
CA GLU A 201 -13.10 -15.65 2.37
C GLU A 201 -14.03 -16.42 3.31
N ALA A 202 -14.99 -15.74 3.95
CA ALA A 202 -15.97 -16.38 4.81
C ALA A 202 -16.87 -17.35 4.03
N MET A 203 -17.33 -16.95 2.83
CA MET A 203 -18.05 -17.83 1.91
C MET A 203 -17.18 -19.00 1.46
N SER A 204 -15.90 -18.75 1.16
CA SER A 204 -14.97 -19.81 0.76
C SER A 204 -14.85 -20.90 1.83
N ARG A 205 -14.75 -20.52 3.11
CA ARG A 205 -14.71 -21.46 4.23
C ARG A 205 -16.04 -22.17 4.48
N ALA A 206 -17.17 -21.50 4.28
CA ALA A 206 -18.49 -22.03 4.60
C ALA A 206 -19.08 -22.94 3.51
N THR A 207 -18.88 -22.60 2.24
CA THR A 207 -19.54 -23.26 1.10
C THR A 207 -18.56 -23.87 0.10
N GLY A 208 -17.25 -23.81 0.36
CA GLY A 208 -16.21 -24.40 -0.50
C GLY A 208 -15.96 -23.62 -1.79
N VAL A 209 -16.48 -22.40 -1.91
CA VAL A 209 -16.27 -21.53 -3.07
C VAL A 209 -14.80 -21.09 -3.12
N PRO A 210 -14.11 -21.12 -4.28
CA PRO A 210 -12.72 -20.66 -4.36
C PRO A 210 -12.58 -19.18 -3.99
N ALA A 211 -11.61 -18.84 -3.14
CA ALA A 211 -11.35 -17.47 -2.68
C ALA A 211 -10.96 -16.49 -3.80
N PHE A 212 -10.47 -17.00 -4.94
CA PHE A 212 -10.19 -16.21 -6.16
C PHE A 212 -11.42 -15.46 -6.71
N LEU A 213 -12.64 -15.83 -6.30
CA LEU A 213 -13.83 -15.02 -6.62
C LEU A 213 -13.72 -13.59 -6.09
N SER A 214 -13.01 -13.37 -4.98
CA SER A 214 -12.75 -12.02 -4.48
C SER A 214 -11.97 -11.19 -5.50
N ASP A 215 -10.91 -11.75 -6.09
CA ASP A 215 -10.08 -11.06 -7.07
C ASP A 215 -10.87 -10.72 -8.34
N VAL A 216 -11.76 -11.63 -8.76
CA VAL A 216 -12.68 -11.37 -9.87
C VAL A 216 -13.60 -10.20 -9.56
N ILE A 217 -14.15 -10.12 -8.34
CA ILE A 217 -15.00 -8.99 -7.92
C ILE A 217 -14.20 -7.69 -7.86
N GLN A 218 -12.98 -7.70 -7.30
CA GLN A 218 -12.10 -6.53 -7.25
C GLN A 218 -11.78 -6.02 -8.67
N GLY A 219 -11.40 -6.91 -9.58
CA GLY A 219 -11.13 -6.58 -10.98
C GLY A 219 -12.36 -6.07 -11.72
N THR A 220 -13.52 -6.69 -11.52
CA THR A 220 -14.78 -6.26 -12.13
C THR A 220 -15.21 -4.89 -11.62
N ALA A 221 -15.06 -4.62 -10.32
CA ALA A 221 -15.35 -3.32 -9.72
C ALA A 221 -14.43 -2.22 -10.28
N LEU A 222 -13.13 -2.51 -10.44
CA LEU A 222 -12.18 -1.61 -11.10
C LEU A 222 -12.61 -1.31 -12.55
N LEU A 223 -12.92 -2.34 -13.34
CA LEU A 223 -13.35 -2.18 -14.73
C LEU A 223 -14.65 -1.38 -14.83
N ALA A 224 -15.64 -1.68 -13.99
CA ALA A 224 -16.90 -0.95 -13.95
C ALA A 224 -16.69 0.54 -13.63
N MET A 225 -15.79 0.84 -12.70
CA MET A 225 -15.44 2.22 -12.36
C MET A 225 -14.69 2.93 -13.48
N LEU A 226 -13.75 2.27 -14.16
CA LEU A 226 -13.05 2.83 -15.32
C LEU A 226 -14.04 3.16 -16.45
N VAL A 227 -15.00 2.27 -16.70
CA VAL A 227 -16.08 2.49 -17.67
C VAL A 227 -16.99 3.65 -17.23
N ALA A 228 -17.34 3.73 -15.94
CA ALA A 228 -18.11 4.85 -15.42
C ALA A 228 -17.37 6.19 -15.56
N LEU A 229 -16.05 6.21 -15.29
CA LEU A 229 -15.20 7.38 -15.49
C LEU A 229 -15.19 7.83 -16.95
N LEU A 230 -15.10 6.90 -17.89
CA LEU A 230 -15.20 7.19 -19.32
C LEU A 230 -16.50 7.94 -19.66
N PHE A 231 -17.65 7.48 -19.13
CA PHE A 231 -18.93 8.14 -19.36
C PHE A 231 -19.06 9.50 -18.67
N THR A 232 -18.36 9.72 -17.56
CA THR A 232 -18.31 11.05 -16.91
C THR A 232 -17.38 12.04 -17.62
N ALA A 233 -16.28 11.56 -18.20
CA ALA A 233 -15.29 12.40 -18.87
C ALA A 233 -15.65 12.69 -20.34
N TYR A 234 -16.33 11.76 -21.01
CA TYR A 234 -16.67 11.86 -22.43
C TYR A 234 -18.18 11.72 -22.66
N ARG A 235 -18.75 12.71 -23.36
CA ARG A 235 -20.13 12.66 -23.82
C ARG A 235 -20.18 11.87 -25.12
N ILE A 236 -20.91 10.74 -25.13
CA ILE A 236 -21.09 9.92 -26.33
C ILE A 236 -21.78 10.77 -27.40
N ARG A 237 -21.05 11.12 -28.47
CA ARG A 237 -21.62 11.76 -29.65
C ARG A 237 -21.83 10.70 -30.72
N ARG A 238 -23.10 10.36 -30.99
CA ARG A 238 -23.43 9.55 -32.18
C ARG A 238 -23.09 10.37 -33.41
N VAL A 239 -22.12 9.93 -34.20
CA VAL A 239 -21.91 10.46 -35.55
C VAL A 239 -22.97 9.79 -36.41
N ALA A 240 -24.03 10.54 -36.75
CA ALA A 240 -24.98 10.10 -37.76
C ALA A 240 -24.22 9.99 -39.10
N LYS A 241 -24.34 8.84 -39.76
CA LYS A 241 -23.91 8.67 -41.15
C LYS A 241 -24.83 9.45 -42.08
#